data_AF-A0A0F9IGB8-F1
#
_entry.id   AF-A0A0F9IGB8-F1
#
_cell.length_a   1.000
_cell.length_b   1.000
_cell.length_c   1.000
_cell.angle_alpha   90.00
_cell.angle_beta   90.00
_cell.angle_gamma   90.00
#
_symmetry.space_group_name_H-M   'P 1'
#
loop_
_entity.id
_entity.type
_entity.pdbx_description
1 polymer ?
#
loop_
_entity_poly.entity_id
_entity_poly.type
_entity_poly.pdbx_seq_one_letter_code
_entity_poly.pdbx_strand_id
1 'polypeptide(L)'
;MIAIISDIHSNIQALKAVLKEIDGVDEIWSLGDLVGYGPNPNEVIETLKNKLSISLAGNHDKGAIGKIDMSDLTMDAAQAISFTEKELSPENKRYLEELPTLKTNKRFTLAHGAPGKNEWEYILSYESALYNFDQYETAWCFVGHTHIPAVFSKKAPHILVPEEDKAIKLDPT
;
A
#
# COMPACT_ATOMS: atom_id res chain seq x y z
N MET A 1 19.18 2.44 -3.11
CA MET A 1 18.16 2.85 -2.15
C MET A 1 16.79 2.59 -2.75
N ILE A 2 15.89 2.00 -1.96
CA ILE A 2 14.51 1.70 -2.37
C ILE A 2 13.59 2.56 -1.51
N ALA A 3 12.66 3.29 -2.14
CA ALA A 3 11.56 3.95 -1.44
C ALA A 3 10.32 3.06 -1.50
N ILE A 4 9.59 2.98 -0.38
CA ILE A 4 8.32 2.27 -0.29
C ILE A 4 7.24 3.29 0.09
N ILE A 5 6.16 3.31 -0.69
CA ILE A 5 5.00 4.19 -0.49
C ILE A 5 3.71 3.37 -0.49
N SER A 6 2.65 3.90 0.12
CA SER A 6 1.34 3.24 0.21
C SER A 6 0.25 4.31 0.42
N ASP A 7 -1.01 3.95 0.17
CA ASP A 7 -2.20 4.69 0.60
C ASP A 7 -2.19 6.15 0.10
N ILE A 8 -1.82 6.35 -1.17
CA ILE A 8 -1.77 7.67 -1.81
C ILE A 8 -3.17 8.24 -1.97
N HIS A 9 -4.16 7.38 -2.23
CA HIS A 9 -5.57 7.73 -2.28
C HIS A 9 -5.87 8.95 -3.13
N SER A 10 -5.43 8.91 -4.40
CA SER A 10 -5.68 9.98 -5.38
C SER A 10 -5.20 11.37 -4.92
N ASN A 11 -4.36 11.46 -3.88
CA ASN A 11 -3.87 12.72 -3.34
C ASN A 11 -2.59 13.14 -4.08
N ILE A 12 -2.79 13.79 -5.23
CA ILE A 12 -1.68 14.19 -6.08
C ILE A 12 -0.74 15.21 -5.41
N GLN A 13 -1.24 16.04 -4.49
CA GLN A 13 -0.42 17.04 -3.81
C GLN A 13 0.54 16.37 -2.82
N ALA A 14 0.04 15.42 -2.02
CA ALA A 14 0.88 14.62 -1.13
C ALA A 14 1.90 13.80 -1.92
N LEU A 15 1.47 13.16 -3.02
CA LEU A 15 2.37 12.40 -3.88
C LEU A 15 3.50 13.28 -4.44
N LYS A 16 3.20 14.48 -4.96
CA LYS A 16 4.22 15.40 -5.48
C LYS A 16 5.23 15.81 -4.41
N ALA A 17 4.77 16.02 -3.17
CA ALA A 17 5.66 16.33 -2.05
C ALA A 17 6.59 15.16 -1.72
N VAL A 18 6.05 13.93 -1.63
CA VAL A 18 6.85 12.72 -1.34
C VAL A 18 7.85 12.45 -2.47
N LEU A 19 7.44 12.51 -3.74
CA LEU A 19 8.33 12.26 -4.88
C LEU A 19 9.51 13.23 -4.93
N LYS A 20 9.34 14.45 -4.43
CA LYS A 20 10.44 15.42 -4.31
C LYS A 20 11.44 15.01 -3.21
N GLU A 21 10.94 14.49 -2.10
CA GLU A 21 11.77 14.06 -0.97
C GLU A 21 12.59 12.80 -1.30
N ILE A 22 12.01 11.88 -2.05
CA ILE A 22 12.66 10.62 -2.45
C ILE A 22 13.39 10.70 -3.79
N ASP A 23 13.70 11.91 -4.29
CA ASP A 23 14.43 12.07 -5.55
C ASP A 23 15.81 11.39 -5.49
N GLY A 24 16.19 10.72 -6.58
CA GLY A 24 17.46 9.98 -6.67
C GLY A 24 17.48 8.58 -6.04
N VAL A 25 16.35 8.05 -5.56
CA VAL A 25 16.26 6.61 -5.23
C VAL A 25 16.37 5.73 -6.48
N ASP A 26 16.90 4.51 -6.31
CA ASP A 26 17.08 3.57 -7.42
C ASP A 26 15.75 2.92 -7.83
N GLU A 27 14.85 2.70 -6.86
CA GLU A 27 13.55 2.07 -7.07
C GLU A 27 12.48 2.67 -6.17
N ILE A 28 11.25 2.70 -6.68
CA ILE A 28 10.05 3.05 -5.91
C ILE A 28 9.09 1.86 -5.96
N TRP A 29 8.65 1.41 -4.79
CA TRP A 29 7.64 0.36 -4.63
C TRP A 29 6.38 0.95 -4.03
N SER A 30 5.23 0.68 -4.64
CA SER A 30 3.91 1.01 -4.09
C SER A 30 3.23 -0.24 -3.53
N LEU A 31 2.73 -0.14 -2.31
CA LEU A 31 1.95 -1.19 -1.65
C LEU A 31 0.44 -1.11 -1.94
N GLY A 32 0.00 -0.21 -2.82
CA GLY A 32 -1.38 -0.11 -3.26
C GLY A 32 -2.14 1.08 -2.69
N ASP A 33 -3.43 1.12 -3.00
CA ASP A 33 -4.33 2.25 -2.80
C ASP A 33 -3.77 3.52 -3.43
N LEU A 34 -3.46 3.40 -4.73
CA LEU A 34 -3.15 4.54 -5.58
C LEU A 34 -4.37 5.47 -5.69
N VAL A 35 -5.57 4.88 -5.70
CA VAL A 35 -6.84 5.60 -5.86
C VAL A 35 -7.76 5.47 -4.63
N GLY A 36 -8.96 6.06 -4.70
CA GLY A 36 -9.86 6.22 -3.56
C GLY A 36 -9.66 7.54 -2.83
N TYR A 37 -10.66 7.95 -2.04
CA TYR A 37 -10.79 9.21 -1.29
C TYR A 37 -10.51 10.52 -2.05
N GLY A 38 -9.29 10.77 -2.51
CA GLY A 38 -8.92 11.99 -3.22
C GLY A 38 -9.52 12.10 -4.62
N PRO A 39 -9.52 13.31 -5.21
CA PRO A 39 -10.24 13.59 -6.45
C PRO A 39 -9.41 13.36 -7.74
N ASN A 40 -8.12 13.01 -7.65
CA ASN A 40 -7.20 12.95 -8.80
C ASN A 40 -6.68 11.54 -9.11
N PRO A 41 -7.53 10.51 -9.29
CA PRO A 41 -7.08 9.12 -9.48
C PRO A 41 -6.23 8.94 -10.74
N ASN A 42 -6.65 9.53 -11.87
CA ASN A 42 -5.90 9.43 -13.11
C ASN A 42 -4.54 10.13 -13.03
N GLU A 43 -4.47 11.33 -12.43
CA GLU A 43 -3.20 12.07 -12.34
C GLU A 43 -2.18 11.31 -11.48
N VAL A 44 -2.63 10.66 -10.40
CA VAL A 44 -1.78 9.80 -9.57
C VAL A 44 -1.24 8.61 -10.36
N ILE A 45 -2.11 7.87 -11.06
CA ILE A 45 -1.69 6.70 -11.85
C ILE A 45 -0.72 7.12 -12.96
N GLU A 46 -1.04 8.17 -13.73
CA GLU A 46 -0.19 8.66 -14.82
C GLU A 46 1.18 9.14 -14.32
N THR A 47 1.22 9.74 -13.13
CA THR A 47 2.48 10.18 -12.51
C THR A 47 3.37 8.99 -12.13
N LEU A 48 2.78 7.87 -11.69
CA LEU A 48 3.51 6.75 -11.09
C LEU A 48 3.75 5.56 -12.01
N LYS A 49 2.87 5.27 -12.97
CA LYS A 49 2.85 3.99 -13.71
C LYS A 49 4.17 3.63 -14.40
N ASN A 50 4.97 4.62 -14.77
CA ASN A 50 6.28 4.45 -15.41
C ASN A 50 7.48 4.67 -14.47
N LYS A 51 7.24 4.94 -13.19
CA LYS A 51 8.27 5.20 -12.16
C LYS A 51 8.37 4.07 -11.12
N LEU A 52 7.34 3.25 -10.99
CA LEU A 52 7.27 2.18 -10.00
C LEU A 52 7.96 0.91 -10.51
N SER A 53 8.94 0.41 -9.75
CA SER A 53 9.53 -0.92 -9.99
C SER A 53 8.60 -2.04 -9.53
N ILE A 54 7.81 -1.76 -8.50
CA ILE A 54 6.75 -2.64 -8.00
C ILE A 54 5.53 -1.78 -7.70
N SER A 55 4.36 -2.24 -8.12
CA SER A 55 3.07 -1.68 -7.71
C SER A 55 2.14 -2.82 -7.38
N LEU A 56 1.56 -2.78 -6.18
CA LEU A 56 0.47 -3.67 -5.79
C LEU A 56 -0.86 -2.94 -5.94
N ALA A 57 -1.95 -3.71 -5.98
CA ALA A 57 -3.29 -3.18 -5.83
C ALA A 57 -3.72 -3.30 -4.35
N GLY A 58 -4.27 -2.22 -3.82
CA GLY A 58 -4.99 -2.22 -2.56
C GLY A 58 -6.50 -2.40 -2.73
N ASN A 59 -7.25 -2.34 -1.63
CA ASN A 59 -8.69 -2.55 -1.66
C ASN A 59 -9.43 -1.42 -2.40
N HIS A 60 -8.98 -0.16 -2.32
CA HIS A 60 -9.59 0.91 -3.09
C HIS A 60 -9.32 0.77 -4.60
N ASP A 61 -8.12 0.32 -4.97
CA ASP A 61 -7.80 0.01 -6.37
C ASP A 61 -8.70 -1.09 -6.92
N LYS A 62 -8.88 -2.18 -6.16
CA LYS A 62 -9.76 -3.30 -6.52
C LYS A 62 -11.24 -2.90 -6.53
N GLY A 63 -11.68 -2.10 -5.56
CA GLY A 63 -13.02 -1.55 -5.50
C GLY A 63 -13.34 -0.69 -6.72
N ALA A 64 -12.42 0.18 -7.13
CA ALA A 64 -12.61 1.09 -8.27
C ALA A 64 -12.75 0.38 -9.62
N ILE A 65 -12.33 -0.89 -9.70
CA ILE A 65 -12.48 -1.74 -10.89
C ILE A 65 -13.56 -2.83 -10.71
N GLY A 66 -14.38 -2.74 -9.66
CA GLY A 66 -15.51 -3.64 -9.42
C GLY A 66 -15.12 -5.04 -8.94
N LYS A 67 -13.94 -5.20 -8.32
CA LYS A 67 -13.45 -6.47 -7.76
C LYS A 67 -13.72 -6.62 -6.25
N ILE A 68 -14.33 -5.63 -5.61
CA ILE A 68 -14.79 -5.67 -4.21
C ILE A 68 -16.26 -5.28 -4.17
N ASP A 69 -17.04 -5.95 -3.32
CA ASP A 69 -18.43 -5.59 -3.06
C ASP A 69 -18.48 -4.33 -2.20
N MET A 70 -19.26 -3.32 -2.61
CA MET A 70 -19.39 -2.06 -1.88
C MET A 70 -19.98 -2.25 -0.47
N SER A 71 -20.69 -3.36 -0.22
CA SER A 71 -21.23 -3.70 1.10
C SER A 71 -20.18 -4.19 2.10
N ASP A 72 -18.99 -4.60 1.63
CA ASP A 72 -17.84 -4.96 2.47
C ASP A 72 -17.06 -3.73 2.94
N LEU A 73 -17.44 -2.54 2.45
CA LEU A 73 -16.74 -1.28 2.70
C LEU A 73 -17.50 -0.38 3.66
N THR A 74 -16.77 0.53 4.31
CA THR A 74 -17.41 1.65 5.01
C THR A 74 -18.13 2.55 4.01
N MET A 75 -19.17 3.24 4.47
CA MET A 75 -19.96 4.13 3.61
C MET A 75 -19.10 5.18 2.89
N ASP A 76 -18.12 5.75 3.60
CA ASP A 76 -17.21 6.75 3.04
C ASP A 76 -16.28 6.14 1.98
N ALA A 77 -15.74 4.94 2.23
CA ALA A 77 -14.92 4.23 1.25
C ALA A 77 -15.72 3.88 -0.01
N ALA A 78 -16.93 3.34 0.16
CA ALA A 78 -17.82 2.99 -0.95
C ALA A 78 -18.19 4.22 -1.80
N GLN A 79 -18.48 5.36 -1.16
CA GLN A 79 -18.78 6.61 -1.88
C GLN A 79 -17.56 7.11 -2.68
N ALA A 80 -16.39 7.10 -2.07
CA ALA A 80 -15.16 7.54 -2.71
C ALA A 80 -14.74 6.62 -3.87
N ILE A 81 -14.92 5.31 -3.72
CA ILE A 81 -14.68 4.34 -4.78
C ILE A 81 -15.69 4.53 -5.92
N SER A 82 -16.98 4.74 -5.62
CA SER A 82 -18.00 5.00 -6.65
C SER A 82 -17.71 6.28 -7.44
N PHE A 83 -17.15 7.31 -6.80
CA PHE A 83 -16.63 8.48 -7.50
C PHE A 83 -15.44 8.10 -8.40
N THR A 84 -14.43 7.43 -7.82
CA THR A 84 -13.21 7.02 -8.52
C THR A 84 -13.51 6.17 -9.76
N GLU A 85 -14.43 5.21 -9.65
CA GLU A 85 -14.84 4.34 -10.75
C GLU A 85 -15.35 5.14 -11.97
N LYS A 86 -16.08 6.24 -11.74
CA LYS A 86 -16.62 7.10 -12.80
C LYS A 86 -15.55 7.99 -13.44
N GLU A 87 -14.56 8.40 -12.65
CA GLU A 87 -13.49 9.27 -13.12
C GLU A 87 -12.38 8.51 -13.86
N LEU A 88 -12.15 7.24 -13.54
CA LEU A 88 -11.07 6.46 -14.13
C LEU A 88 -11.17 6.37 -15.66
N SER A 89 -10.06 6.69 -16.32
CA SER A 89 -9.94 6.45 -17.75
C SER A 89 -9.94 4.94 -18.04
N PRO A 90 -10.37 4.49 -19.23
CA PRO A 90 -10.29 3.07 -19.59
C PRO A 90 -8.88 2.48 -19.54
N GLU A 91 -7.85 3.30 -19.80
CA GLU A 91 -6.46 2.88 -19.70
C GLU A 91 -6.03 2.67 -18.25
N ASN A 92 -6.38 3.60 -17.37
CA ASN A 92 -6.02 3.51 -15.95
C ASN A 92 -6.80 2.40 -15.23
N LYS A 93 -8.04 2.15 -15.65
CA LYS A 93 -8.79 0.97 -15.21
C LYS A 93 -8.05 -0.33 -15.56
N ARG A 94 -7.57 -0.48 -16.80
CA ARG A 94 -6.77 -1.64 -17.22
C ARG A 94 -5.46 -1.76 -16.44
N TYR A 95 -4.78 -0.64 -16.20
CA TYR A 95 -3.57 -0.64 -15.37
C TYR A 95 -3.85 -1.23 -13.98
N LEU A 96 -4.92 -0.79 -13.29
CA LEU A 96 -5.31 -1.34 -11.98
C LEU A 96 -5.73 -2.82 -12.05
N GLU A 97 -6.34 -3.25 -13.16
CA GLU A 97 -6.74 -4.65 -13.38
C GLU A 97 -5.56 -5.62 -13.37
N GLU A 98 -4.40 -5.17 -13.86
CA GLU A 98 -3.16 -5.93 -13.98
C GLU A 98 -2.33 -5.99 -12.69
N LEU A 99 -2.62 -5.13 -11.72
CA LEU A 99 -1.84 -5.07 -10.49
C LEU A 99 -2.02 -6.32 -9.61
N PRO A 100 -0.93 -6.98 -9.19
CA PRO A 100 -0.97 -8.08 -8.23
C PRO A 100 -1.32 -7.57 -6.83
N THR A 101 -1.85 -8.43 -5.96
CA THR A 101 -2.11 -8.10 -4.54
C THR A 101 -0.97 -8.51 -3.61
N LEU A 102 -0.10 -9.42 -4.07
CA LEU A 102 1.04 -9.94 -3.32
C LEU A 102 2.28 -10.04 -4.22
N LYS A 103 3.44 -9.67 -3.70
CA LYS A 103 4.72 -9.93 -4.37
C LYS A 103 5.79 -10.40 -3.39
N THR A 104 6.48 -11.47 -3.74
CA THR A 104 7.53 -12.06 -2.91
C THR A 104 8.81 -12.23 -3.72
N ASN A 105 9.95 -11.96 -3.08
CA ASN A 105 11.27 -12.32 -3.58
C ASN A 105 12.09 -12.97 -2.45
N LYS A 106 13.41 -13.13 -2.64
CA LYS A 106 14.27 -13.81 -1.66
C LYS A 106 14.30 -13.15 -0.27
N ARG A 107 14.05 -11.85 -0.17
CA ARG A 107 14.22 -11.08 1.07
C ARG A 107 12.94 -10.38 1.53
N PHE A 108 11.99 -10.15 0.63
CA PHE A 108 10.84 -9.29 0.87
C PHE A 108 9.53 -9.97 0.47
N THR A 109 8.52 -9.85 1.32
CA THR A 109 7.10 -10.02 0.98
C THR A 109 6.42 -8.65 1.03
N LEU A 110 5.65 -8.33 0.01
CA LEU A 110 4.93 -7.07 -0.13
C LEU A 110 3.46 -7.40 -0.29
N ALA A 111 2.61 -6.78 0.52
CA ALA A 111 1.15 -6.85 0.44
C ALA A 111 0.55 -5.46 0.72
N HIS A 112 -0.70 -5.24 0.33
CA HIS A 112 -1.41 -4.02 0.73
C HIS A 112 -1.88 -4.12 2.19
N GLY A 113 -2.80 -5.05 2.49
CA GLY A 113 -3.13 -5.43 3.86
C GLY A 113 -2.22 -6.55 4.35
N ALA A 114 -2.79 -7.61 4.92
CA ALA A 114 -2.01 -8.74 5.39
C ALA A 114 -1.48 -9.65 4.25
N PRO A 115 -0.32 -10.30 4.44
CA PRO A 115 0.26 -11.22 3.46
C PRO A 115 -0.42 -12.61 3.42
N GLY A 116 -1.35 -12.87 4.35
CA GLY A 116 -2.06 -14.14 4.48
C GLY A 116 -3.33 -14.24 3.62
N LYS A 117 -4.22 -15.17 3.98
CA LYS A 117 -5.48 -15.39 3.24
C LYS A 117 -6.46 -14.22 3.33
N ASN A 118 -6.41 -13.46 4.42
CA ASN A 118 -7.22 -12.27 4.60
C ASN A 118 -6.45 -11.03 4.11
N GLU A 119 -6.35 -10.84 2.81
CA GLU A 119 -5.52 -9.79 2.19
C GLU A 119 -5.92 -8.34 2.58
N TRP A 120 -7.09 -8.16 3.19
CA TRP A 120 -7.63 -6.88 3.66
C TRP A 120 -7.54 -6.69 5.18
N GLU A 121 -6.83 -7.56 5.89
CA GLU A 121 -6.65 -7.41 7.33
C GLU A 121 -5.76 -6.20 7.66
N TYR A 122 -6.19 -5.39 8.62
CA TYR A 122 -5.38 -4.34 9.23
C TYR A 122 -4.43 -4.92 10.30
N ILE A 123 -3.11 -4.78 10.10
CA ILE A 123 -2.11 -5.16 11.10
C ILE A 123 -1.85 -3.99 12.06
N LEU A 124 -2.72 -3.84 13.07
CA LEU A 124 -2.68 -2.72 14.04
C LEU A 124 -2.10 -3.09 15.41
N SER A 125 -1.89 -4.37 15.70
CA SER A 125 -1.44 -4.83 17.02
C SER A 125 -0.33 -5.87 16.91
N TYR A 126 0.41 -6.06 18.00
CA TYR A 126 1.40 -7.13 18.07
C TYR A 126 0.76 -8.52 17.90
N GLU A 127 -0.49 -8.69 18.34
CA GLU A 127 -1.24 -9.94 18.19
C GLU A 127 -1.57 -10.24 16.72
N SER A 128 -2.07 -9.26 15.96
CA SER A 128 -2.31 -9.46 14.52
C SER A 128 -1.01 -9.62 13.74
N ALA A 129 0.08 -8.95 14.15
CA ALA A 129 1.41 -9.15 13.58
C ALA A 129 1.93 -10.57 13.85
N LEU A 130 1.77 -11.10 15.08
CA LEU A 130 2.13 -12.47 15.45
C LEU A 130 1.42 -13.52 14.59
N TYR A 131 0.13 -13.33 14.33
CA TYR A 131 -0.61 -14.23 13.44
C TYR A 131 -0.07 -14.21 12.00
N ASN A 132 0.22 -13.02 11.49
CA ASN A 132 0.65 -12.82 10.11
C ASN A 132 2.10 -13.20 9.85
N PHE A 133 2.91 -13.22 10.90
CA PHE A 133 4.32 -13.60 10.90
C PHE A 133 4.60 -15.04 10.42
N ASP A 134 3.59 -15.91 10.45
CA ASP A 134 3.68 -17.30 9.97
C ASP A 134 3.04 -17.48 8.58
N GLN A 135 2.58 -16.39 7.96
CA GLN A 135 1.97 -16.40 6.62
C GLN A 135 2.99 -16.09 5.50
N TYR A 136 4.26 -15.82 5.85
CA TYR A 136 5.33 -15.57 4.91
C TYR A 136 6.69 -16.07 5.45
N GLU A 137 7.62 -16.37 4.55
CA GLU A 137 8.94 -16.94 4.90
C GLU A 137 10.10 -15.95 4.79
N THR A 138 9.85 -14.77 4.22
CA THR A 138 10.89 -13.76 3.97
C THR A 138 11.29 -13.01 5.25
N ALA A 139 12.49 -12.45 5.25
CA ALA A 139 13.02 -11.72 6.40
C ALA A 139 12.25 -10.43 6.71
N TRP A 140 11.63 -9.81 5.70
CA TRP A 140 10.91 -8.55 5.82
C TRP A 140 9.57 -8.64 5.09
N CYS A 141 8.50 -8.20 5.75
CA CYS A 141 7.22 -7.98 5.12
C CYS A 141 6.84 -6.50 5.23
N PHE A 142 6.51 -5.87 4.09
CA PHE A 142 5.99 -4.51 4.06
C PHE A 142 4.51 -4.55 3.70
N VAL A 143 3.72 -3.85 4.52
CA VAL A 143 2.27 -3.72 4.41
C VAL A 143 1.88 -2.25 4.54
N GLY A 144 0.73 -1.89 3.97
CA GLY A 144 0.08 -0.59 4.06
C GLY A 144 -1.24 -0.68 4.80
N HIS A 145 -2.29 -0.11 4.22
CA HIS A 145 -3.71 -0.24 4.59
C HIS A 145 -4.12 0.45 5.90
N THR A 146 -3.28 0.40 6.93
CA THR A 146 -3.56 1.01 8.24
C THR A 146 -3.43 2.53 8.25
N HIS A 147 -2.72 3.10 7.27
CA HIS A 147 -2.31 4.50 7.19
C HIS A 147 -1.45 4.98 8.38
N ILE A 148 -0.94 4.04 9.18
CA ILE A 148 -0.16 4.32 10.38
C ILE A 148 1.18 3.61 10.25
N PRO A 149 2.31 4.35 10.29
CA PRO A 149 3.62 3.71 10.23
C PRO A 149 3.89 2.96 11.53
N ALA A 150 4.26 1.68 11.41
CA ALA A 150 4.60 0.81 12.53
C ALA A 150 5.58 -0.27 12.10
N VAL A 151 6.41 -0.73 13.03
CA VAL A 151 7.28 -1.90 12.86
C VAL A 151 7.04 -2.89 13.98
N PHE A 152 6.85 -4.15 13.59
CA PHE A 152 6.68 -5.29 14.49
C PHE A 152 7.84 -6.25 14.31
N SER A 153 8.24 -6.96 15.37
CA SER A 153 9.35 -7.93 15.32
C SER A 153 9.05 -9.19 16.11
N LYS A 154 9.37 -10.38 15.55
CA LYS A 154 9.35 -11.65 16.29
C LYS A 154 10.31 -11.63 17.48
N LYS A 155 11.39 -10.84 17.43
CA LYS A 155 12.43 -10.79 18.48
C LYS A 155 12.08 -9.84 19.62
N ALA A 156 11.14 -8.93 19.42
CA ALA A 156 10.82 -7.88 20.38
C ALA A 156 9.29 -7.65 20.43
N PRO A 157 8.63 -7.92 21.56
CA PRO A 157 7.17 -7.89 21.67
C PRO A 157 6.57 -6.49 21.85
N HIS A 158 7.22 -5.46 21.28
CA HIS A 158 6.74 -4.09 21.32
C HIS A 158 6.62 -3.54 19.90
N ILE A 159 5.65 -2.65 19.72
CA ILE A 159 5.44 -1.91 18.48
C ILE A 159 6.43 -0.74 18.46
N LEU A 160 7.20 -0.64 17.39
CA LEU A 160 8.03 0.54 17.13
C LEU A 160 7.24 1.48 16.23
N VAL A 161 6.94 2.67 16.73
CA VAL A 161 6.28 3.74 15.97
C VAL A 161 7.35 4.78 15.65
N PRO A 162 7.60 5.12 14.37
CA PRO A 162 8.53 6.17 14.03
C PRO A 162 8.00 7.52 14.49
N GLU A 163 8.92 8.31 15.06
CA GLU A 163 8.69 9.72 15.31
C GLU A 163 8.93 10.49 14.01
N GLU A 164 8.24 11.64 13.87
CA GLU A 164 8.43 12.55 12.75
C GLU A 164 9.91 12.91 12.58
N ASP A 165 10.39 12.87 11.33
CA ASP A 165 11.78 13.13 10.92
C ASP A 165 12.88 12.29 11.59
N LYS A 166 12.53 11.19 12.27
CA LYS A 166 13.50 10.28 12.88
C LYS A 166 13.57 8.93 12.17
N ALA A 167 14.77 8.59 11.71
CA ALA A 167 15.05 7.27 11.17
C ALA A 167 15.09 6.21 12.29
N ILE A 168 14.35 5.11 12.11
CA ILE A 168 14.51 3.90 12.93
C ILE A 168 15.55 3.00 12.25
N LYS A 169 16.57 2.59 13.01
CA LYS A 169 17.50 1.56 12.55
C LYS A 169 16.95 0.18 12.93
N LEU A 170 16.63 -0.62 11.91
CA LEU A 170 16.19 -1.99 12.08
C LEU A 170 17.41 -2.93 12.09
N ASP A 171 17.39 -3.94 12.97
CA ASP A 171 18.43 -4.97 13.00
C ASP A 171 18.27 -5.88 11.77
N PRO A 172 19.28 -6.00 10.88
CA PRO A 172 19.20 -6.84 9.70
C PRO A 172 19.29 -8.34 9.99
N THR A 173 19.57 -8.73 11.23
CA THR A 173 19.81 -10.12 11.67
C THR A 173 18.58 -10.80 12.24
#